data_AF-A0A9P5TF46-F1
#
_entry.id   AF-A0A9P5TF46-F1
#
_cell.length_a   1.000
_cell.length_b   1.000
_cell.length_c   1.000
_cell.angle_alpha   90.00
_cell.angle_beta   90.00
_cell.angle_gamma   90.00
#
_symmetry.space_group_name_H-M   'P 1'
#
loop_
_entity.id
_entity.type
_entity.pdbx_description
1 polymer ?
#
loop_
_entity_poly.entity_id
_entity_poly.type
_entity_poly.pdbx_seq_one_letter_code
_entity_poly.pdbx_strand_id
1 'polypeptide(L)'
;MHQGHNIPWNTISTNFKLVKDDKHFTPPFTGIVSKRHPEAANEVKYFVNKFAQAIRIFSETERRKYPGNFAPIPSGNLFSDELIAKYPEYLNRNNQKIEYWIERAANNVHFPMHYNTGSGDLADVVKVLLCENQMETLLMLAQHPSVPLGNLHNLSWGHHFGFSRVKESAARAYLFFNCAEAIGILDIGEYARLRTIIPFLSR
;
A
#
# COMPACT_ATOMS: atom_id res chain seq x y z
N MET A 1 19.58 -0.79 -2.22
CA MET A 1 18.39 -1.53 -2.71
C MET A 1 18.87 -2.81 -3.41
N HIS A 2 19.12 -3.90 -2.66
CA HIS A 2 19.89 -5.07 -3.13
C HIS A 2 19.05 -6.36 -3.15
N GLN A 3 17.73 -6.30 -3.37
CA GLN A 3 16.87 -7.50 -3.43
C GLN A 3 15.96 -7.54 -4.67
N GLY A 4 15.87 -6.45 -5.44
CA GLY A 4 15.08 -6.40 -6.69
C GLY A 4 15.58 -7.38 -7.75
N HIS A 5 16.88 -7.71 -7.75
CA HIS A 5 17.48 -8.68 -8.67
C HIS A 5 17.04 -10.14 -8.41
N ASN A 6 16.45 -10.44 -7.24
CA ASN A 6 15.95 -11.78 -6.92
C ASN A 6 14.51 -12.02 -7.41
N ILE A 7 13.83 -10.97 -7.86
CA ILE A 7 12.49 -11.07 -8.42
C ILE A 7 12.64 -11.37 -9.92
N PRO A 8 11.97 -12.41 -10.47
CA PRO A 8 12.15 -12.83 -11.85
C PRO A 8 11.39 -11.93 -12.83
N TRP A 9 11.81 -10.66 -12.93
CA TRP A 9 11.18 -9.64 -13.78
C TRP A 9 11.18 -10.02 -15.26
N ASN A 10 12.26 -10.66 -15.74
CA ASN A 10 12.34 -11.15 -17.11
C ASN A 10 11.32 -12.26 -17.39
N THR A 11 11.07 -13.16 -16.44
CA THR A 11 10.08 -14.22 -16.57
C THR A 11 8.66 -13.67 -16.64
N ILE A 12 8.35 -12.61 -15.88
CA ILE A 12 7.02 -12.01 -15.95
C ILE A 12 6.87 -11.09 -17.17
N SER A 13 7.96 -10.46 -17.65
CA SER A 13 7.91 -9.57 -18.81
C SER A 13 7.67 -10.31 -20.13
N THR A 14 8.15 -11.56 -20.26
CA THR A 14 7.86 -12.40 -21.44
C THR A 14 6.36 -12.61 -21.63
N ASN A 15 5.59 -12.62 -20.53
CA ASN A 15 4.14 -12.80 -20.54
C ASN A 15 3.37 -11.57 -21.05
N PHE A 16 4.04 -10.46 -21.33
CA PHE A 16 3.40 -9.22 -21.75
C PHE A 16 4.02 -8.66 -23.04
N LYS A 17 3.20 -7.90 -23.78
CA LYS A 17 3.65 -7.05 -24.89
C LYS A 17 3.00 -5.69 -24.81
N LEU A 18 3.70 -4.68 -25.29
CA LEU A 18 3.10 -3.40 -25.63
C LEU A 18 2.29 -3.54 -26.91
N VAL A 19 1.06 -3.05 -26.90
CA VAL A 19 0.24 -2.83 -28.10
C VAL A 19 0.03 -1.33 -28.23
N LYS A 20 0.19 -0.82 -29.45
CA LYS A 20 -0.01 0.60 -29.79
C LYS A 20 -1.18 0.72 -30.76
N ASP A 21 -2.06 1.68 -30.50
CA ASP A 21 -3.18 2.07 -31.36
C ASP A 21 -4.00 0.88 -31.87
N ASP A 22 -4.35 -0.04 -30.97
CA ASP A 22 -5.19 -1.18 -31.29
C ASP A 22 -6.58 -0.73 -31.73
N LYS A 23 -6.82 -0.82 -33.04
CA LYS A 23 -8.05 -0.39 -33.69
C LYS A 23 -9.26 -1.27 -33.38
N HIS A 24 -9.08 -2.42 -32.72
CA HIS A 24 -10.20 -3.25 -32.25
C HIS A 24 -10.96 -2.59 -31.08
N PHE A 25 -10.36 -1.59 -30.43
CA PHE A 25 -10.99 -0.80 -29.37
C PHE A 25 -11.39 0.59 -29.89
N THR A 26 -12.50 1.13 -29.38
CA THR A 26 -12.93 2.51 -29.66
C THR A 26 -13.07 3.25 -28.33
N PRO A 27 -12.26 4.29 -28.06
CA PRO A 27 -11.14 4.77 -28.88
C PRO A 27 -9.97 3.76 -28.95
N PRO A 28 -9.05 3.88 -29.93
CA PRO A 28 -7.91 2.98 -30.08
C PRO A 28 -7.10 2.83 -28.79
N PHE A 29 -6.71 1.59 -28.49
CA PHE A 29 -6.06 1.22 -27.23
C PHE A 29 -4.54 1.14 -27.37
N THR A 30 -3.83 1.85 -26.49
CA THR A 30 -2.38 1.72 -26.31
C THR A 30 -2.11 1.29 -24.87
N GLY A 31 -1.52 0.11 -24.70
CA GLY A 31 -1.39 -0.52 -23.39
C GLY A 31 -0.59 -1.82 -23.38
N ILE A 32 -0.34 -2.33 -22.17
CA ILE A 32 0.33 -3.60 -21.94
C ILE A 32 -0.72 -4.71 -21.90
N VAL A 33 -0.57 -5.74 -22.73
CA VAL A 33 -1.49 -6.89 -22.80
C VAL A 33 -0.75 -8.20 -22.59
N SER A 34 -1.46 -9.20 -22.07
CA SER A 34 -0.92 -10.56 -21.92
C SER A 34 -0.66 -11.19 -23.29
N LYS A 35 0.53 -11.79 -23.45
CA LYS A 35 0.82 -12.76 -24.50
C LYS A 35 0.18 -14.08 -24.06
N ARG A 36 -0.81 -14.56 -24.81
CA ARG A 36 -1.43 -15.86 -24.54
C ARG A 36 -0.50 -16.96 -25.05
N HIS A 37 0.11 -17.72 -24.16
CA HIS A 37 0.88 -18.93 -24.48
C HIS A 37 0.69 -20.02 -23.40
N PRO A 38 0.95 -21.30 -23.72
CA PRO A 38 0.63 -22.41 -22.81
C PRO A 38 1.33 -22.35 -21.45
N GLU A 39 2.57 -21.82 -21.40
CA GLU A 39 3.38 -21.78 -20.18
C GLU A 39 3.09 -20.58 -19.26
N ALA A 40 2.33 -19.59 -19.75
CA ALA A 40 2.12 -18.31 -19.09
C ALA A 40 1.60 -18.45 -17.65
N ALA A 41 0.66 -19.37 -17.43
CA ALA A 41 0.08 -19.59 -16.11
C ALA A 41 1.12 -20.07 -15.07
N ASN A 42 2.05 -20.93 -15.47
CA ASN A 42 3.10 -21.45 -14.59
C ASN A 42 4.14 -20.38 -14.29
N GLU A 43 4.52 -19.57 -15.29
CA GLU A 43 5.45 -18.46 -15.14
C GLU A 43 4.89 -17.37 -14.22
N VAL A 44 3.62 -16.99 -14.40
CA VAL A 44 2.94 -16.04 -13.50
C VAL A 44 2.87 -16.59 -12.08
N LYS A 45 2.52 -17.87 -11.90
CA LYS A 45 2.51 -18.51 -10.57
C LYS A 45 3.90 -18.49 -9.92
N TYR A 46 4.94 -18.82 -10.67
CA TYR A 46 6.33 -18.77 -10.20
C TYR A 46 6.72 -17.35 -9.76
N PHE A 47 6.41 -16.36 -10.59
CA PHE A 47 6.65 -14.95 -10.27
C PHE A 47 5.92 -14.53 -8.99
N VAL A 48 4.63 -14.81 -8.86
CA VAL A 48 3.83 -14.44 -7.67
C VAL A 48 4.43 -15.03 -6.41
N ASN A 49 4.83 -16.30 -6.44
CA ASN A 49 5.47 -16.96 -5.28
C ASN A 49 6.79 -16.28 -4.90
N LYS A 50 7.65 -15.98 -5.88
CA LYS A 50 8.92 -15.29 -5.63
C LYS A 50 8.74 -13.86 -5.14
N PHE A 51 7.79 -13.14 -5.71
CA PHE A 51 7.44 -11.78 -5.31
C PHE A 51 6.91 -11.73 -3.88
N ALA A 52 5.97 -12.62 -3.52
CA ALA A 52 5.46 -12.73 -2.16
C ALA A 52 6.57 -13.10 -1.15
N GLN A 53 7.46 -14.02 -1.52
CA GLN A 53 8.63 -14.37 -0.73
C GLN A 53 9.55 -13.16 -0.51
N ALA A 54 9.81 -12.37 -1.55
CA ALA A 54 10.64 -11.16 -1.44
C ALA A 54 10.02 -10.12 -0.50
N ILE A 55 8.71 -9.86 -0.60
CA ILE A 55 7.98 -8.97 0.33
C ILE A 55 8.12 -9.47 1.77
N ARG A 56 7.97 -10.79 1.99
CA ARG A 56 8.09 -11.38 3.33
C ARG A 56 9.49 -11.18 3.90
N ILE A 57 10.54 -11.53 3.15
CA ILE A 57 11.94 -11.38 3.58
C ILE A 57 12.26 -9.91 3.87
N PHE A 58 11.81 -8.99 3.01
CA PHE A 58 12.01 -7.56 3.23
C PHE A 58 11.28 -7.08 4.49
N SER A 59 10.01 -7.47 4.66
CA SER A 59 9.21 -7.10 5.83
C SER A 59 9.82 -7.63 7.13
N GLU A 60 10.29 -8.88 7.16
CA GLU A 60 10.98 -9.46 8.31
C GLU A 60 12.31 -8.76 8.59
N THR A 61 13.05 -8.38 7.55
CA THR A 61 14.34 -7.69 7.68
C THR A 61 14.16 -6.26 8.16
N GLU A 62 13.16 -5.55 7.64
CA GLU A 62 12.79 -4.21 8.08
C GLU A 62 12.28 -4.23 9.52
N ARG A 63 11.41 -5.20 9.86
CA ARG A 63 10.88 -5.36 11.22
C ARG A 63 11.98 -5.61 12.26
N ARG A 64 13.05 -6.32 11.89
CA ARG A 64 14.22 -6.59 12.76
C ARG A 64 15.00 -5.34 13.16
N LYS A 65 14.83 -4.21 12.47
CA LYS A 65 15.47 -2.93 12.85
C LYS A 65 14.85 -2.31 14.10
N TYR A 66 13.67 -2.76 14.50
CA TYR A 66 12.89 -2.18 15.59
C TYR A 66 12.71 -3.19 16.74
N PRO A 67 12.52 -2.73 18.00
CA PRO A 67 12.23 -3.60 19.13
C PRO A 67 11.07 -4.56 18.87
N GLY A 68 11.15 -5.81 19.35
CA GLY A 68 10.08 -6.80 19.18
C GLY A 68 8.76 -6.38 19.84
N ASN A 69 8.87 -5.75 21.00
CA ASN A 69 7.74 -5.25 21.78
C ASN A 69 7.89 -3.75 22.02
N PHE A 70 6.76 -3.04 22.01
CA PHE A 70 6.70 -1.63 22.37
C PHE A 70 5.87 -1.47 23.65
N ALA A 71 6.37 -0.68 24.59
CA ALA A 71 5.59 -0.30 25.76
C ALA A 71 4.45 0.64 25.32
N PRO A 72 3.18 0.34 25.66
CA PRO A 72 2.08 1.22 25.32
C PRO A 72 2.20 2.52 26.13
N ILE A 73 2.03 3.66 25.46
CA ILE A 73 1.92 4.96 26.14
C ILE A 73 0.45 5.18 26.52
N PRO A 74 0.11 5.47 27.79
CA PRO A 74 -1.29 5.72 28.17
C PRO A 74 -1.76 7.13 27.75
N SER A 75 -0.81 8.04 27.52
CA SER A 75 -1.06 9.45 27.25
C SER A 75 0.09 10.08 26.46
N GLY A 76 -0.19 11.20 25.79
CA GLY A 76 0.80 12.00 25.07
C GLY A 76 0.60 12.09 23.57
N ASN A 77 1.57 12.71 22.91
CA ASN A 77 1.53 13.02 21.48
C ASN A 77 2.11 11.86 20.65
N LEU A 78 1.38 11.45 19.60
CA LEU A 78 1.81 10.43 18.64
C LEU A 78 2.80 10.96 17.60
N PHE A 79 2.74 12.26 17.31
CA PHE A 79 3.56 12.94 16.32
C PHE A 79 3.78 14.40 16.72
N SER A 80 4.76 15.05 16.11
CA SER A 80 5.20 16.40 16.48
C SER A 80 4.32 17.49 15.86
N ASP A 81 4.48 18.73 16.35
CA ASP A 81 3.75 19.89 15.84
C ASP A 81 4.21 20.27 14.42
N GLU A 82 5.46 19.95 14.06
CA GLU A 82 5.97 20.12 12.70
C GLU A 82 5.22 19.24 11.69
N LEU A 83 4.86 18.01 12.08
CA LEU A 83 4.04 17.12 11.24
C LEU A 83 2.63 17.68 11.04
N ILE A 84 2.05 18.30 12.08
CA ILE A 84 0.77 19.02 11.98
C ILE A 84 0.88 20.15 10.96
N ALA A 85 1.93 20.97 11.04
CA ALA A 85 2.13 22.07 10.11
C ALA A 85 2.33 21.60 8.65
N LYS A 86 2.96 20.43 8.46
CA LYS A 86 3.20 19.84 7.13
C LYS A 86 1.95 19.19 6.52
N TYR A 87 1.06 18.63 7.35
CA TYR A 87 -0.14 17.91 6.91
C TYR A 87 -1.42 18.40 7.63
N PRO A 88 -1.76 19.70 7.55
CA PRO A 88 -2.84 20.29 8.35
C PRO A 88 -4.24 19.77 7.97
N GLU A 89 -4.39 19.20 6.77
CA GLU A 89 -5.64 18.58 6.31
C GLU A 89 -5.94 17.25 7.02
N TYR A 90 -4.91 16.54 7.50
CA TYR A 90 -5.01 15.21 8.09
C TYR A 90 -4.67 15.18 9.58
N LEU A 91 -3.80 16.10 10.02
CA LEU A 91 -3.25 16.13 11.37
C LEU A 91 -3.66 17.40 12.11
N ASN A 92 -4.00 17.27 13.39
CA ASN A 92 -4.39 18.36 14.27
C ASN A 92 -4.10 18.02 15.73
N ARG A 93 -4.27 18.99 16.63
CA ARG A 93 -3.96 18.84 18.07
C ARG A 93 -4.79 17.78 18.78
N ASN A 94 -6.02 17.50 18.32
CA ASN A 94 -6.87 16.48 18.93
C ASN A 94 -6.36 15.09 18.55
N ASN A 95 -6.18 14.87 17.25
CA ASN A 95 -5.81 13.58 16.69
C ASN A 95 -4.31 13.24 16.87
N GLN A 96 -3.53 14.19 17.40
CA GLN A 96 -2.18 14.02 17.93
C GLN A 96 -2.16 13.22 19.24
N LYS A 97 -3.20 13.31 20.06
CA LYS A 97 -3.25 12.69 21.39
C LYS A 97 -3.62 11.22 21.29
N ILE A 98 -2.89 10.33 21.95
CA ILE A 98 -3.25 8.90 21.97
C ILE A 98 -4.57 8.66 22.73
N GLU A 99 -4.81 9.46 23.76
CA GLU A 99 -6.01 9.44 24.61
C GLU A 99 -7.26 9.63 23.77
N TYR A 100 -7.21 10.54 22.78
CA TYR A 100 -8.30 10.78 21.84
C TYR A 100 -8.71 9.50 21.11
N TRP A 101 -7.73 8.68 20.71
CA TRP A 101 -7.98 7.43 20.01
C TRP A 101 -8.44 6.31 20.94
N ILE A 102 -7.85 6.20 22.13
CA ILE A 102 -8.26 5.24 23.17
C ILE A 102 -9.73 5.47 23.55
N GLU A 103 -10.10 6.72 23.83
CA GLU A 103 -11.48 7.10 24.16
C GLU A 103 -12.43 6.80 23.00
N ARG A 104 -12.03 7.13 21.77
CA ARG A 104 -12.87 6.88 20.59
C ARG A 104 -13.09 5.39 20.33
N ALA A 105 -12.08 4.54 20.57
CA ALA A 105 -12.24 3.10 20.48
C ALA A 105 -13.20 2.57 21.56
N ALA A 106 -13.10 3.10 22.79
CA ALA A 106 -13.92 2.70 23.92
C ALA A 106 -15.40 3.12 23.77
N ASN A 107 -15.65 4.31 23.21
CA ASN A 107 -16.99 4.91 23.10
C ASN A 107 -17.87 4.37 21.97
N ASN A 108 -17.47 3.25 21.34
CA ASN A 108 -18.28 2.61 20.32
C ASN A 108 -19.43 1.81 20.97
N VAL A 109 -20.65 2.35 20.85
CA VAL A 109 -21.88 1.86 21.48
C VAL A 109 -22.19 0.39 21.14
N HIS A 110 -21.82 -0.06 19.94
CA HIS A 110 -22.14 -1.41 19.48
C HIS A 110 -21.02 -2.41 19.75
N PHE A 111 -19.77 -1.96 19.73
CA PHE A 111 -18.59 -2.81 19.89
C PHE A 111 -17.52 -2.04 20.67
N PRO A 112 -17.41 -2.24 22.00
CA PRO A 112 -16.34 -1.64 22.77
C PRO A 112 -14.98 -2.00 22.18
N MET A 113 -14.04 -1.05 22.18
CA MET A 113 -12.68 -1.24 21.66
C MET A 113 -12.69 -1.59 20.18
N HIS A 114 -13.41 -0.81 19.37
CA HIS A 114 -13.52 -1.05 17.93
C HIS A 114 -13.57 0.24 17.11
N TYR A 115 -12.79 0.27 16.03
CA TYR A 115 -12.91 1.29 14.98
C TYR A 115 -13.75 0.80 13.81
N ASN A 116 -14.43 1.72 13.16
CA ASN A 116 -15.23 1.44 11.97
C ASN A 116 -14.92 2.45 10.86
N THR A 117 -15.68 2.43 9.78
CA THR A 117 -15.48 3.35 8.65
C THR A 117 -15.60 4.84 9.03
N GLY A 118 -16.35 5.18 10.08
CA GLY A 118 -16.40 6.53 10.65
C GLY A 118 -15.10 6.96 11.34
N SER A 119 -14.14 6.06 11.54
CA SER A 119 -12.77 6.33 12.03
C SER A 119 -11.76 6.49 10.89
N GLY A 120 -12.21 6.89 9.70
CA GLY A 120 -11.36 7.07 8.51
C GLY A 120 -10.22 8.05 8.70
N ASP A 121 -10.39 9.06 9.57
CA ASP A 121 -9.36 10.03 9.92
C ASP A 121 -8.16 9.39 10.65
N LEU A 122 -8.37 8.36 11.48
CA LEU A 122 -7.24 7.59 12.03
C LEU A 122 -6.48 6.87 10.92
N ALA A 123 -7.18 6.36 9.89
CA ALA A 123 -6.51 5.75 8.76
C ALA A 123 -5.70 6.78 7.95
N ASP A 124 -6.10 8.04 7.90
CA ASP A 124 -5.31 9.12 7.30
C ASP A 124 -4.08 9.47 8.15
N VAL A 125 -4.21 9.53 9.48
CA VAL A 125 -3.04 9.64 10.38
C VAL A 125 -2.04 8.52 10.12
N VAL A 126 -2.51 7.26 10.03
CA VAL A 126 -1.63 6.11 9.74
C VAL A 126 -0.92 6.26 8.39
N LYS A 127 -1.60 6.77 7.34
CA LYS A 127 -0.97 7.03 6.05
C LYS A 127 0.14 8.08 6.17
N VAL A 128 -0.09 9.18 6.89
CA VAL A 128 0.93 10.22 7.10
C VAL A 128 2.12 9.66 7.86
N LEU A 129 1.88 8.91 8.94
CA LEU A 129 2.96 8.25 9.70
C LEU A 129 3.77 7.28 8.83
N LEU A 130 3.13 6.54 7.92
CA LEU A 130 3.81 5.67 6.95
C LEU A 130 4.66 6.48 5.96
N CYS A 131 4.11 7.55 5.39
CA CYS A 131 4.81 8.43 4.45
C CYS A 131 6.03 9.10 5.08
N GLU A 132 5.93 9.47 6.35
CA GLU A 132 6.98 10.16 7.11
C GLU A 132 7.88 9.19 7.90
N ASN A 133 7.77 7.89 7.60
CA ASN A 133 8.58 6.81 8.18
C ASN A 133 8.60 6.82 9.73
N GLN A 134 7.48 7.17 10.36
CA GLN A 134 7.28 7.18 11.81
C GLN A 134 7.00 5.76 12.32
N MET A 135 7.91 4.83 12.03
CA MET A 135 7.71 3.39 12.21
C MET A 135 7.59 2.96 13.67
N GLU A 136 8.30 3.61 14.59
CA GLU A 136 8.19 3.32 16.02
C GLU A 136 6.78 3.61 16.55
N THR A 137 6.22 4.79 16.22
CA THR A 137 4.84 5.15 16.55
C THR A 137 3.85 4.15 15.95
N LEU A 138 4.02 3.78 14.68
CA LEU A 138 3.15 2.81 14.02
C LEU A 138 3.20 1.43 14.67
N LEU A 139 4.39 0.93 15.00
CA LEU A 139 4.57 -0.37 15.64
C LEU A 139 4.05 -0.36 17.08
N MET A 140 4.22 0.75 17.81
CA MET A 140 3.62 0.94 19.13
C MET A 140 2.09 0.90 19.04
N LEU A 141 1.49 1.70 18.14
CA LEU A 141 0.03 1.72 17.93
C LEU A 141 -0.51 0.35 17.53
N ALA A 142 0.19 -0.38 16.67
CA ALA A 142 -0.21 -1.72 16.25
C ALA A 142 -0.20 -2.76 17.39
N GLN A 143 0.57 -2.53 18.45
CA GLN A 143 0.66 -3.39 19.63
C GLN A 143 -0.13 -2.84 20.83
N HIS A 144 -0.68 -1.63 20.72
CA HIS A 144 -1.30 -0.96 21.85
C HIS A 144 -2.64 -1.64 22.21
N PRO A 145 -2.84 -2.11 23.46
CA PRO A 145 -4.01 -2.91 23.83
C PRO A 145 -5.33 -2.14 23.70
N SER A 146 -5.27 -0.81 23.83
CA SER A 146 -6.44 0.07 23.71
C SER A 146 -6.61 0.75 22.35
N VAL A 147 -5.77 0.44 21.36
CA VAL A 147 -5.89 0.98 20.00
C VAL A 147 -5.97 -0.21 19.03
N PRO A 148 -7.17 -0.67 18.66
CA PRO A 148 -7.36 -1.85 17.82
C PRO A 148 -7.09 -1.50 16.34
N LEU A 149 -5.85 -1.13 16.01
CA LEU A 149 -5.46 -0.57 14.71
C LEU A 149 -5.79 -1.50 13.53
N GLY A 150 -5.82 -2.81 13.76
CA GLY A 150 -6.21 -3.82 12.77
C GLY A 150 -7.63 -3.65 12.22
N ASN A 151 -8.53 -2.98 12.94
CA ASN A 151 -9.89 -2.69 12.46
C ASN A 151 -9.91 -1.78 11.22
N LEU A 152 -8.85 -1.02 10.98
CA LEU A 152 -8.74 -0.09 9.86
C LEU A 152 -8.37 -0.77 8.53
N HIS A 153 -8.15 -2.10 8.51
CA HIS A 153 -7.66 -2.79 7.31
C HIS A 153 -8.71 -2.80 6.16
N ASN A 154 -10.01 -2.71 6.46
CA ASN A 154 -11.06 -2.88 5.45
C ASN A 154 -12.14 -1.79 5.53
N LEU A 155 -11.72 -0.53 5.70
CA LEU A 155 -12.66 0.59 5.71
C LEU A 155 -13.32 0.74 4.33
N SER A 156 -14.64 0.84 4.32
CA SER A 156 -15.40 1.02 3.09
C SER A 156 -16.75 1.65 3.34
N TRP A 157 -17.17 2.57 2.46
CA TRP A 157 -18.52 3.14 2.36
C TRP A 157 -18.93 3.19 0.89
N GLY A 158 -19.38 2.05 0.36
CA GLY A 158 -19.66 1.88 -1.07
C GLY A 158 -18.42 1.88 -1.98
N HIS A 159 -17.25 2.21 -1.44
CA HIS A 159 -15.94 2.11 -2.07
C HIS A 159 -14.86 1.85 -1.01
N HIS A 160 -13.77 1.17 -1.38
CA HIS A 160 -12.67 0.81 -0.47
C HIS A 160 -11.71 2.00 -0.28
N PHE A 161 -11.43 2.36 0.98
CA PHE A 161 -10.48 3.42 1.35
C PHE A 161 -9.67 3.06 2.60
N GLY A 162 -8.76 3.95 3.03
CA GLY A 162 -7.92 3.75 4.20
C GLY A 162 -6.49 3.30 3.85
N PHE A 163 -5.69 2.95 4.86
CA PHE A 163 -4.26 2.68 4.69
C PHE A 163 -3.98 1.37 3.92
N SER A 164 -4.93 0.44 3.90
CA SER A 164 -4.87 -0.78 3.07
C SER A 164 -4.75 -0.50 1.57
N ARG A 165 -5.21 0.67 1.10
CA ARG A 165 -5.04 1.11 -0.29
C ARG A 165 -3.60 1.50 -0.61
N VAL A 166 -2.81 1.88 0.41
CA VAL A 166 -1.40 2.25 0.23
C VAL A 166 -0.60 1.04 -0.24
N LYS A 167 -0.77 -0.12 0.40
CA LYS A 167 -0.08 -1.36 -0.03
C LYS A 167 -0.48 -1.79 -1.44
N GLU A 168 -1.77 -1.66 -1.81
CA GLU A 168 -2.24 -1.98 -3.16
C GLU A 168 -1.63 -1.04 -4.20
N SER A 169 -1.66 0.26 -3.93
CA SER A 169 -1.14 1.29 -4.84
C SER A 169 0.37 1.18 -4.98
N ALA A 170 1.09 0.95 -3.88
CA ALA A 170 2.54 0.73 -3.88
C ALA A 170 2.92 -0.53 -4.65
N ALA A 171 2.23 -1.67 -4.41
CA ALA A 171 2.49 -2.90 -5.15
C ALA A 171 2.21 -2.74 -6.65
N ARG A 172 1.11 -2.07 -7.01
CA ARG A 172 0.76 -1.79 -8.41
C ARG A 172 1.81 -0.91 -9.09
N ALA A 173 2.20 0.20 -8.47
CA ALA A 173 3.23 1.09 -9.01
C ALA A 173 4.56 0.34 -9.16
N TYR A 174 4.97 -0.42 -8.15
CA TYR A 174 6.20 -1.20 -8.18
C TYR A 174 6.20 -2.26 -9.29
N LEU A 175 5.12 -3.04 -9.42
CA LEU A 175 4.96 -4.02 -10.51
C LEU A 175 4.97 -3.32 -11.87
N PHE A 176 4.26 -2.21 -12.01
CA PHE A 176 4.19 -1.47 -13.27
C PHE A 176 5.56 -1.00 -13.74
N PHE A 177 6.30 -0.26 -12.89
CA PHE A 177 7.58 0.30 -13.29
C PHE A 177 8.61 -0.77 -13.60
N ASN A 178 8.70 -1.83 -12.79
CA ASN A 178 9.65 -2.92 -13.05
C ASN A 178 9.26 -3.74 -14.30
N CYS A 179 7.97 -3.96 -14.55
CA CYS A 179 7.54 -4.60 -15.81
C CYS A 179 7.81 -3.70 -17.02
N ALA A 180 7.57 -2.39 -16.89
CA ALA A 180 7.82 -1.39 -17.94
C ALA A 180 9.31 -1.32 -18.30
N GLU A 181 10.18 -1.37 -17.29
CA GLU A 181 11.64 -1.49 -17.45
C GLU A 181 11.98 -2.81 -18.16
N ALA A 182 11.45 -3.94 -17.69
CA ALA A 182 11.75 -5.26 -18.25
C ALA A 182 11.27 -5.48 -19.69
N ILE A 183 10.29 -4.70 -20.18
CA ILE A 183 9.88 -4.69 -21.60
C ILE A 183 10.47 -3.52 -22.39
N GLY A 184 11.38 -2.74 -21.80
CA GLY A 184 12.12 -1.66 -22.46
C GLY A 184 11.30 -0.42 -22.81
N ILE A 185 10.16 -0.18 -22.14
CA ILE A 185 9.30 0.98 -22.43
C ILE A 185 9.52 2.16 -21.46
N LEU A 186 10.26 1.92 -20.37
CA LEU A 186 10.56 2.94 -19.36
C LEU A 186 11.50 4.01 -19.92
N ASP A 187 12.65 3.60 -20.47
CA ASP A 187 13.71 4.50 -20.95
C ASP A 187 13.29 5.35 -22.16
N ILE A 188 12.38 4.82 -22.98
CA ILE A 188 11.87 5.49 -24.19
C ILE A 188 10.59 6.30 -23.94
N GLY A 189 10.13 6.39 -22.68
CA GLY A 189 8.98 7.22 -22.29
C GLY A 189 7.61 6.71 -22.77
N GLU A 190 7.54 5.52 -23.38
CA GLU A 190 6.29 4.96 -23.92
C GLU A 190 5.29 4.59 -22.83
N TYR A 191 5.75 4.37 -21.60
CA TYR A 191 4.87 4.17 -20.43
C TYR A 191 3.90 5.35 -20.21
N ALA A 192 4.28 6.58 -20.58
CA ALA A 192 3.44 7.77 -20.43
C ALA A 192 2.27 7.82 -21.41
N ARG A 193 2.34 7.05 -22.50
CA ARG A 193 1.29 6.94 -23.52
C ARG A 193 0.25 5.87 -23.21
N LEU A 194 0.48 5.07 -22.16
CA LEU A 194 -0.46 4.04 -21.74
C LEU A 194 -1.70 4.73 -21.17
N ARG A 195 -2.83 4.60 -21.87
CA ARG A 195 -4.12 5.22 -21.44
C ARG A 195 -4.65 4.65 -20.13
N THR A 196 -4.13 3.50 -19.71
CA THR A 196 -4.48 2.84 -18.46
C THR A 196 -3.18 2.33 -17.82
N ILE A 197 -2.80 2.94 -16.71
CA ILE A 197 -1.91 2.30 -15.74
C ILE A 197 -2.75 1.17 -15.13
N ILE A 198 -2.70 -0.01 -15.78
CA ILE A 198 -3.25 -1.31 -15.32
C ILE A 198 -4.80 -1.43 -15.42
N PRO A 199 -5.34 -2.31 -16.29
CA PRO A 199 -6.79 -2.49 -16.52
C PRO A 199 -7.54 -3.26 -15.40
N PHE A 200 -6.99 -3.40 -14.19
CA PHE A 200 -7.72 -3.99 -13.04
C PHE A 200 -8.66 -2.99 -12.33
N LEU A 201 -9.02 -1.89 -12.99
CA LEU A 201 -9.74 -0.75 -12.41
C LEU A 201 -10.95 -0.30 -13.25
N SER A 202 -11.73 -1.24 -13.77
CA SER A 202 -13.13 -0.99 -14.12
C SER A 202 -14.00 -2.12 -13.62
N ARG A 203 -14.23 -2.14 -12.30
CA ARG A 203 -15.48 -2.45 -11.60
C ARG A 203 -15.23 -2.41 -10.10
#